data_AF-A0A7C1QLV7-F1
#
_entry.id   AF-A0A7C1QLV7-F1
#
_cell.length_a   1.000
_cell.length_b   1.000
_cell.length_c   1.000
_cell.angle_alpha   90.00
_cell.angle_beta   90.00
_cell.angle_gamma   90.00
#
_symmetry.space_group_name_H-M   'P 1'
#
loop_
_entity.id
_entity.type
_entity.pdbx_description
1 polymer ?
#
loop_
_entity_poly.entity_id
_entity_poly.type
_entity_poly.pdbx_seq_one_letter_code
_entity_poly.pdbx_strand_id
1 'polypeptide(L)'
;MKKLLLTIALIFTCSFSYAEDPSTFPEQGQMIFRGLDTKSSPTQIQDGRAQDLLNVQFTVTSAVKKRNGYSFVGIPTATSEDILDIPDEGFPPVTGIYYNKFSNGTERIFATASTRLYHRLSGVWTRITGVTITKGKNNQFVIVTALDSTIWTNDVNAVFKVNTTPTAGTLDLSDLGSDAPTKVKTMAWFQNHLILANTKENNVEKPTRLRWSNIGTIETYTEVDRNDISELGGQEINALVELYDDLFIFLTDSVWKMSFVGGDEQFKFTKVLDNIG
;
A
#
# COMPACT_ATOMS: atom_id res chain seq x y z
N MET A 1 58.94 41.30 54.40
CA MET A 1 58.29 41.79 53.16
C MET A 1 58.37 40.70 52.09
N LYS A 2 57.29 39.96 51.85
CA LYS A 2 57.20 38.94 50.80
C LYS A 2 56.36 39.51 49.65
N LYS A 3 56.95 39.66 48.47
CA LYS A 3 56.23 40.04 47.24
C LYS A 3 55.60 38.78 46.65
N LEU A 4 54.28 38.76 46.56
CA LEU A 4 53.49 37.74 45.88
C LEU A 4 53.34 38.19 44.41
N LEU A 5 53.98 37.50 43.48
CA LEU A 5 53.75 37.66 42.04
C LEU A 5 52.56 36.78 41.65
N LEU A 6 51.49 37.39 41.15
CA LEU A 6 50.33 36.69 40.60
C LEU A 6 50.50 36.64 39.08
N THR A 7 50.84 35.47 38.53
CA THR A 7 50.91 35.25 37.08
C THR A 7 49.59 34.64 36.63
N ILE A 8 48.76 35.42 35.92
CA ILE A 8 47.53 34.93 35.27
C ILE A 8 47.92 34.43 33.88
N ALA A 9 47.89 33.11 33.69
CA ALA A 9 48.02 32.48 32.37
C ALA A 9 46.63 32.31 31.76
N LEU A 10 46.32 33.09 30.72
CA LEU A 10 45.11 32.95 29.92
C LEU A 10 45.39 31.92 28.81
N ILE A 11 44.94 30.68 28.97
CA ILE A 11 45.01 29.66 27.93
C ILE A 11 43.75 29.76 27.08
N PHE A 12 43.89 30.28 25.85
CA PHE A 12 42.86 30.20 24.82
C PHE A 12 42.92 28.79 24.19
N THR A 13 42.02 27.90 24.59
CA THR A 13 41.78 26.66 23.85
C THR A 13 40.83 26.94 22.70
N CYS A 14 41.35 27.12 21.49
CA CYS A 14 40.55 27.06 20.27
C CYS A 14 40.19 25.60 19.99
N SER A 15 38.96 25.20 20.29
CA SER A 15 38.40 23.94 19.83
C SER A 15 38.07 24.06 18.34
N PHE A 16 38.87 23.44 17.47
CA PHE A 16 38.47 23.21 16.09
C PHE A 16 37.36 22.15 16.10
N SER A 17 36.11 22.58 15.95
CA SER A 17 35.01 21.67 15.62
C SER A 17 35.05 21.46 14.11
N TYR A 18 35.51 20.28 13.68
CA TYR A 18 35.26 19.83 12.31
C TYR A 18 33.76 19.55 12.18
N ALA A 19 33.15 20.01 11.08
CA ALA A 19 31.82 19.57 10.72
C ALA A 19 31.87 18.05 10.52
N GLU A 20 31.19 17.31 11.39
CA GLU A 20 31.01 15.87 11.20
C GLU A 20 30.30 15.63 9.86
N ASP A 21 30.84 14.68 9.11
CA ASP A 21 30.24 14.15 7.89
C ASP A 21 28.83 13.62 8.23
N PRO A 22 27.75 14.06 7.55
CA PRO A 22 26.36 13.72 7.91
C PRO A 22 25.97 12.24 7.71
N SER A 23 26.94 11.34 7.54
CA SER A 23 26.73 9.92 7.30
C SER A 23 26.50 9.09 8.57
N THR A 24 26.69 9.66 9.77
CA THR A 24 26.38 8.97 11.03
C THR A 24 25.11 9.52 11.67
N PHE A 25 24.08 8.68 11.70
CA PHE A 25 22.81 8.97 12.36
C PHE A 25 22.96 8.80 13.88
N PRO A 26 22.32 9.64 14.71
CA PRO A 26 22.36 9.50 16.15
C PRO A 26 21.62 8.23 16.59
N GLU A 27 22.06 7.65 17.71
CA GLU A 27 21.38 6.53 18.34
C GLU A 27 19.94 6.92 18.76
N GLN A 28 19.04 5.94 18.68
CA GLN A 28 17.61 6.05 18.92
C GLN A 28 17.24 6.76 20.23
N GLY A 29 16.10 7.46 20.22
CA GLY A 29 15.43 7.97 21.43
C GLY A 29 15.67 9.45 21.74
N GLN A 30 16.53 10.12 20.98
CA GLN A 30 16.62 11.58 20.99
C GLN A 30 16.31 12.14 19.60
N MET A 31 15.04 12.25 19.25
CA MET A 31 14.64 13.15 18.16
C MET A 31 14.83 14.59 18.64
N ILE A 32 16.08 15.04 18.65
CA ILE A 32 16.43 16.45 18.83
C ILE A 32 15.78 17.19 17.65
N PHE A 33 14.91 18.16 17.93
CA PHE A 33 14.30 19.03 16.93
C PHE A 33 15.34 19.51 15.90
N ARG A 34 15.32 18.92 14.69
CA ARG A 34 16.36 19.15 13.66
C ARG A 34 16.14 20.41 12.81
N GLY A 35 15.30 21.33 13.27
CA GLY A 35 15.04 22.62 12.62
C GLY A 35 13.92 22.58 11.59
N LEU A 36 13.49 23.76 11.15
CA LEU A 36 12.45 23.96 10.14
C LEU A 36 13.00 23.65 8.74
N ASP A 37 12.32 22.78 7.98
CA ASP A 37 12.63 22.57 6.57
C ASP A 37 11.66 23.39 5.71
N THR A 38 12.14 24.51 5.19
CA THR A 38 11.35 25.39 4.31
C THR A 38 11.55 25.10 2.82
N LYS A 39 12.46 24.18 2.46
CA LYS A 39 12.91 24.01 1.09
C LYS A 39 12.46 22.70 0.47
N SER A 40 12.35 21.65 1.27
CA SER A 40 11.89 20.35 0.79
C SER A 40 10.39 20.38 0.51
N SER A 41 9.99 19.83 -0.65
CA SER A 41 8.60 19.47 -0.91
C SER A 41 8.11 18.49 0.17
N PRO A 42 6.82 18.48 0.56
CA PRO A 42 6.27 17.47 1.46
C PRO A 42 6.58 16.03 1.05
N THR A 43 6.77 15.77 -0.25
CA THR A 43 7.14 14.45 -0.80
C THR A 43 8.63 14.11 -0.71
N GLN A 44 9.49 15.10 -0.42
CA GLN A 44 10.94 14.93 -0.26
C GLN A 44 11.34 14.82 1.21
N ILE A 45 10.42 15.18 2.11
CA ILE A 45 10.61 15.01 3.54
C ILE A 45 10.46 13.52 3.84
N GLN A 46 11.44 12.96 4.54
CA GLN A 46 11.38 11.57 4.96
C GLN A 46 10.12 11.34 5.81
N ASP A 47 9.51 10.17 5.61
CA ASP A 47 8.39 9.71 6.41
C ASP A 47 8.74 9.80 7.91
N GLY A 48 7.77 10.18 8.74
CA GLY A 48 8.00 10.43 10.16
C GLY A 48 8.58 11.82 10.49
N ARG A 49 8.97 12.65 9.51
CA ARG A 49 9.57 13.98 9.80
C ARG A 49 8.67 15.17 9.47
N ALA A 50 7.58 14.95 8.73
CA ALA A 50 6.69 16.02 8.31
C ALA A 50 6.08 16.81 9.48
N GLN A 51 5.77 16.15 10.61
CA GLN A 51 5.22 16.84 11.77
C GLN A 51 6.20 17.86 12.38
N ASP A 52 7.49 17.52 12.44
CA ASP A 52 8.49 18.37 13.08
C ASP A 52 8.99 19.45 12.12
N LEU A 53 9.15 19.10 10.85
CA LEU A 53 9.75 19.99 9.86
C LEU A 53 8.76 20.98 9.24
N LEU A 54 7.47 20.63 9.13
CA LEU A 54 6.45 21.44 8.42
C LEU A 54 5.40 22.10 9.32
N ASN A 55 5.41 21.84 10.63
CA ASN A 55 4.46 22.47 11.57
C ASN A 55 5.10 23.55 12.41
N VAL A 56 5.85 24.43 11.78
CA VAL A 56 6.50 25.53 12.48
C VAL A 56 6.07 26.84 11.84
N GLN A 57 5.74 27.84 12.66
CA GLN A 57 5.50 29.20 12.21
C GLN A 57 6.33 30.19 13.02
N PHE A 58 6.83 31.23 12.36
CA PHE A 58 7.46 32.35 13.02
C PHE A 58 6.39 33.36 13.43
N THR A 59 6.42 33.75 14.69
CA THR A 59 5.60 34.85 15.20
C THR A 59 6.25 36.19 14.89
N VAL A 60 5.48 37.28 14.94
CA VAL A 60 5.98 38.66 14.77
C VAL A 60 7.06 39.05 15.79
N THR A 61 7.14 38.35 16.92
CA THR A 61 8.19 38.50 17.94
C THR A 61 9.41 37.62 17.68
N SER A 62 9.56 37.06 16.47
CA SER A 62 10.61 36.10 16.10
C SER A 62 10.61 34.81 16.93
N ALA A 63 9.56 34.54 17.71
CA ALA A 63 9.43 33.28 18.43
C ALA A 63 8.92 32.19 17.49
N VAL A 64 9.48 30.99 17.65
CA VAL A 64 9.09 29.79 16.91
C VAL A 64 7.91 29.14 17.64
N LYS A 65 6.78 28.94 16.96
CA LYS A 65 5.62 28.22 17.51
C LYS A 65 5.25 27.03 16.64
N LYS A 66 4.84 25.93 17.26
CA LYS A 66 4.24 24.80 16.55
C LYS A 66 2.88 25.24 15.96
N ARG A 67 2.67 24.98 14.68
CA ARG A 67 1.40 25.22 13.96
C ARG A 67 0.47 24.02 14.14
N ASN A 68 -0.84 24.25 14.13
CA ASN A 68 -1.82 23.19 13.91
C ASN A 68 -1.72 22.74 12.45
N GLY A 69 -0.91 21.72 12.18
CA GLY A 69 -0.78 21.13 10.84
C GLY A 69 -0.73 19.61 10.92
N TYR A 70 0.25 18.99 10.29
CA TYR A 70 0.37 17.53 10.21
C TYR A 70 0.43 16.89 11.61
N SER A 71 -0.50 15.99 11.91
CA SER A 71 -0.45 15.18 13.12
C SER A 71 -0.19 13.74 12.75
N PHE A 72 0.55 13.03 13.59
CA PHE A 72 0.63 11.57 13.46
C PHE A 72 -0.73 10.96 13.73
N VAL A 73 -1.05 9.98 12.90
CA VAL A 73 -2.22 9.14 13.06
C VAL A 73 -1.72 7.78 13.54
N GLY A 74 -2.07 7.41 14.78
CA GLY A 74 -1.48 6.26 15.50
C GLY A 74 -0.32 6.71 16.39
N ILE A 75 -0.63 7.45 17.46
CA ILE A 75 0.40 7.95 18.40
C ILE A 75 0.95 6.72 19.13
N PRO A 76 2.28 6.52 19.18
CA PRO A 76 2.87 5.38 19.87
C PRO A 76 2.55 5.45 21.36
N THR A 77 1.49 4.77 21.79
CA THR A 77 1.46 4.23 23.15
C THR A 77 2.45 3.07 23.19
N ALA A 78 3.27 2.99 24.23
CA ALA A 78 4.48 2.17 24.35
C ALA A 78 4.33 0.63 24.16
N THR A 79 3.16 0.15 23.72
CA THR A 79 2.89 -1.22 23.32
C THR A 79 2.99 -1.32 21.79
N SER A 80 4.03 -2.01 21.33
CA SER A 80 4.61 -2.19 19.99
C SER A 80 3.71 -2.56 18.80
N GLU A 81 2.39 -2.33 18.83
CA GLU A 81 1.46 -2.73 17.78
C GLU A 81 0.80 -1.54 17.04
N ASP A 82 0.82 -0.32 17.62
CA ASP A 82 0.21 0.90 17.04
C ASP A 82 1.13 1.65 16.05
N ILE A 83 2.11 0.94 15.52
CA ILE A 83 3.22 1.58 14.83
C ILE A 83 3.28 1.07 13.38
N LEU A 84 2.82 1.93 12.45
CA LEU A 84 3.18 1.84 11.03
C LEU A 84 4.70 2.07 10.82
N ASP A 85 5.35 2.72 11.78
CA ASP A 85 6.72 3.22 11.76
C ASP A 85 7.63 2.56 12.83
N ILE A 86 7.96 1.26 12.68
CA ILE A 86 8.68 0.54 13.74
C ILE A 86 10.16 0.99 13.75
N PRO A 87 10.67 1.53 14.87
CA PRO A 87 12.07 1.87 14.99
C PRO A 87 12.97 0.64 14.72
N ASP A 88 14.08 0.82 13.99
CA ASP A 88 15.09 -0.19 13.58
C ASP A 88 14.80 -1.09 12.38
N GLU A 89 13.59 -1.08 11.84
CA GLU A 89 13.31 -1.74 10.57
C GLU A 89 13.18 -0.68 9.49
N GLY A 90 14.32 -0.30 8.87
CA GLY A 90 14.46 0.76 7.87
C GLY A 90 13.14 1.26 7.27
N PHE A 91 12.60 2.33 7.88
CA PHE A 91 11.36 3.05 7.58
C PHE A 91 10.71 2.63 6.24
N PRO A 92 9.91 1.55 6.21
CA PRO A 92 9.26 1.17 4.97
C PRO A 92 8.12 2.16 4.69
N PRO A 93 8.15 2.87 3.55
CA PRO A 93 7.10 3.82 3.23
C PRO A 93 5.76 3.09 3.12
N VAL A 94 4.68 3.80 3.47
CA VAL A 94 3.33 3.32 3.20
C VAL A 94 3.14 3.29 1.68
N THR A 95 2.90 2.10 1.12
CA THR A 95 2.78 1.91 -0.34
C THR A 95 1.34 1.83 -0.84
N GLY A 96 0.37 1.79 0.07
CA GLY A 96 -1.05 1.72 -0.27
C GLY A 96 -1.93 2.04 0.93
N ILE A 97 -3.05 2.70 0.65
CA ILE A 97 -4.12 2.98 1.61
C ILE A 97 -5.45 2.63 0.94
N TYR A 98 -6.34 1.95 1.66
CA TYR A 98 -7.66 1.58 1.16
C TYR A 98 -8.72 1.72 2.24
N TYR A 99 -9.84 2.34 1.93
CA TYR A 99 -10.98 2.45 2.85
C TYR A 99 -12.04 1.42 2.48
N ASN A 100 -12.58 0.72 3.47
CA ASN A 100 -13.76 -0.12 3.29
C ASN A 100 -14.77 0.07 4.41
N LYS A 101 -16.06 -0.01 4.04
CA LYS A 101 -17.18 -0.13 4.96
C LYS A 101 -17.84 -1.49 4.78
N PHE A 102 -17.84 -2.27 5.85
CA PHE A 102 -18.41 -3.62 5.87
C PHE A 102 -19.93 -3.58 6.07
N SER A 103 -20.60 -4.70 5.76
CA SER A 103 -22.05 -4.85 5.83
C SER A 103 -22.62 -4.62 7.24
N ASN A 104 -21.83 -4.95 8.28
CA ASN A 104 -22.18 -4.69 9.68
C ASN A 104 -21.99 -3.22 10.12
N GLY A 105 -21.62 -2.32 9.20
CA GLY A 105 -21.38 -0.90 9.46
C GLY A 105 -19.97 -0.58 9.96
N THR A 106 -19.12 -1.58 10.19
CA THR A 106 -17.72 -1.35 10.59
C THR A 106 -16.95 -0.69 9.46
N GLU A 107 -16.25 0.39 9.77
CA GLU A 107 -15.40 1.10 8.82
C GLU A 107 -13.93 0.84 9.15
N ARG A 108 -13.12 0.53 8.15
CA ARG A 108 -11.69 0.29 8.31
C ARG A 108 -10.91 1.03 7.23
N ILE A 109 -9.77 1.56 7.62
CA ILE A 109 -8.71 1.99 6.70
C ILE A 109 -7.63 0.93 6.76
N PHE A 110 -7.24 0.39 5.62
CA PHE A 110 -6.14 -0.53 5.48
C PHE A 110 -4.90 0.19 4.95
N ALA A 111 -3.73 -0.30 5.34
CA ALA A 111 -2.46 0.20 4.84
C ALA A 111 -1.47 -0.93 4.58
N THR A 112 -0.64 -0.77 3.56
CA THR A 112 0.50 -1.63 3.26
C THR A 112 1.81 -0.90 3.51
N ALA A 113 2.77 -1.57 4.14
CA ALA A 113 4.11 -1.03 4.38
C ALA A 113 5.15 -2.17 4.33
N SER A 114 5.95 -2.21 3.27
CA SER A 114 6.92 -3.28 2.96
C SER A 114 6.35 -4.71 3.06
N THR A 115 6.59 -5.42 4.16
CA THR A 115 6.11 -6.80 4.35
C THR A 115 4.90 -6.89 5.28
N ARG A 116 4.33 -5.74 5.65
CA ARG A 116 3.32 -5.63 6.69
C ARG A 116 2.03 -5.04 6.14
N LEU A 117 0.96 -5.51 6.73
CA LEU A 117 -0.41 -5.11 6.48
C LEU A 117 -0.98 -4.58 7.79
N TYR A 118 -1.72 -3.48 7.73
CA TYR A 118 -2.35 -2.88 8.89
C TYR A 118 -3.80 -2.53 8.58
N HIS A 119 -4.62 -2.50 9.62
CA HIS A 119 -5.91 -1.84 9.59
C HIS A 119 -5.99 -0.79 10.68
N ARG A 120 -6.89 0.18 10.51
CA ARG A 120 -7.24 1.17 11.53
C ARG A 120 -8.70 1.06 11.88
N LEU A 121 -8.97 0.91 13.17
CA LEU A 121 -10.31 0.98 13.76
C LEU A 121 -10.24 1.95 14.94
N SER A 122 -11.09 2.97 14.95
CA SER A 122 -11.22 3.92 16.09
C SER A 122 -9.93 4.66 16.50
N GLY A 123 -8.98 4.84 15.58
CA GLY A 123 -7.82 5.70 15.80
C GLY A 123 -6.46 5.02 15.79
N VAL A 124 -6.42 3.73 16.13
CA VAL A 124 -5.22 2.90 16.31
C VAL A 124 -4.96 2.03 15.09
N TRP A 125 -3.70 1.94 14.65
CA TRP A 125 -3.28 0.97 13.65
C TRP A 125 -3.00 -0.37 14.32
N THR A 126 -3.44 -1.45 13.68
CA THR A 126 -3.24 -2.80 14.20
C THR A 126 -2.78 -3.68 13.05
N ARG A 127 -1.77 -4.49 13.31
CA ARG A 127 -1.19 -5.38 12.32
C ARG A 127 -2.18 -6.48 11.93
N ILE A 128 -2.35 -6.68 10.62
CA ILE A 128 -3.02 -7.85 10.06
C ILE A 128 -2.01 -8.99 9.95
N THR A 129 -2.40 -10.17 10.41
CA THR A 129 -1.60 -11.40 10.35
C THR A 129 -2.30 -12.47 9.49
N GLY A 130 -1.63 -13.58 9.22
CA GLY A 130 -2.19 -14.73 8.50
C GLY A 130 -1.65 -14.94 7.08
N VAL A 131 -0.92 -13.96 6.53
CA VAL A 131 -0.23 -14.08 5.23
C VAL A 131 1.19 -13.55 5.30
N THR A 132 2.05 -14.05 4.41
CA THR A 132 3.45 -13.61 4.27
C THR A 132 3.59 -12.80 2.99
N ILE A 133 4.02 -11.54 3.14
CA ILE A 133 4.34 -10.66 2.01
C ILE A 133 5.81 -10.79 1.64
N THR A 134 6.10 -10.87 0.34
CA THR A 134 7.46 -11.17 -0.14
C THR A 134 8.35 -9.94 -0.03
N LYS A 135 9.39 -10.00 0.80
CA LYS A 135 10.32 -8.88 1.03
C LYS A 135 11.02 -8.45 -0.26
N GLY A 136 11.15 -7.13 -0.46
CA GLY A 136 11.89 -6.54 -1.58
C GLY A 136 11.22 -6.73 -2.95
N LYS A 137 9.93 -7.06 -2.97
CA LYS A 137 9.11 -7.17 -4.18
C LYS A 137 8.01 -6.11 -4.19
N ASN A 138 7.18 -6.12 -5.24
CA ASN A 138 6.06 -5.20 -5.37
C ASN A 138 5.15 -5.27 -4.12
N ASN A 139 4.94 -4.12 -3.48
CA ASN A 139 4.03 -3.96 -2.34
C ASN A 139 2.88 -2.98 -2.63
N GLN A 140 2.68 -2.64 -3.90
CA GLN A 140 1.53 -1.89 -4.37
C GLN A 140 0.42 -2.91 -4.65
N PHE A 141 -0.51 -2.99 -3.73
CA PHE A 141 -1.65 -3.90 -3.84
C PHE A 141 -2.79 -3.24 -4.62
N VAL A 142 -3.35 -3.98 -5.57
CA VAL A 142 -4.71 -3.76 -6.03
C VAL A 142 -5.62 -4.34 -4.95
N ILE A 143 -6.61 -3.55 -4.51
CA ILE A 143 -7.55 -3.93 -3.45
C ILE A 143 -8.96 -3.67 -3.93
N VAL A 144 -9.82 -4.67 -3.77
CA VAL A 144 -11.22 -4.62 -4.18
C VAL A 144 -12.09 -5.10 -3.04
N THR A 145 -13.17 -4.37 -2.76
CA THR A 145 -14.22 -4.84 -1.87
C THR A 145 -15.15 -5.77 -2.64
N ALA A 146 -15.33 -6.98 -2.13
CA ALA A 146 -16.25 -7.98 -2.65
C ALA A 146 -17.01 -8.61 -1.48
N LEU A 147 -18.34 -8.49 -1.49
CA LEU A 147 -19.20 -8.91 -0.37
C LEU A 147 -18.74 -8.27 0.95
N ASP A 148 -18.61 -9.06 2.03
CA ASP A 148 -18.11 -8.60 3.34
C ASP A 148 -16.59 -8.80 3.50
N SER A 149 -15.82 -8.66 2.41
CA SER A 149 -14.37 -8.87 2.40
C SER A 149 -13.66 -7.89 1.47
N THR A 150 -12.39 -7.68 1.76
CA THR A 150 -11.46 -7.02 0.84
C THR A 150 -10.53 -8.07 0.27
N ILE A 151 -10.36 -8.09 -1.04
CA ILE A 151 -9.46 -8.99 -1.77
C ILE A 151 -8.22 -8.20 -2.16
N TRP A 152 -7.05 -8.84 -2.14
CA TRP A 152 -5.75 -8.19 -2.26
C TRP A 152 -4.87 -8.96 -3.25
N THR A 153 -4.26 -8.25 -4.19
CA THR A 153 -3.25 -8.81 -5.10
C THR A 153 -2.16 -7.82 -5.48
N ASN A 154 -0.96 -8.31 -5.80
CA ASN A 154 0.20 -7.50 -6.17
C ASN A 154 1.09 -8.15 -7.25
N ASP A 155 0.57 -9.15 -7.98
CA ASP A 155 1.31 -9.92 -9.00
C ASP A 155 2.57 -10.67 -8.49
N VAL A 156 2.70 -10.82 -7.17
CA VAL A 156 3.85 -11.46 -6.54
C VAL A 156 3.41 -12.51 -5.55
N ASN A 157 2.51 -12.13 -4.65
CA ASN A 157 1.97 -12.96 -3.60
C ASN A 157 0.72 -13.69 -4.07
N ALA A 158 0.41 -14.79 -3.41
CA ALA A 158 -0.90 -15.42 -3.57
C ALA A 158 -2.00 -14.43 -3.19
N VAL A 159 -3.10 -14.46 -3.94
CA VAL A 159 -4.27 -13.61 -3.65
C VAL A 159 -4.78 -13.95 -2.25
N PHE A 160 -5.11 -12.93 -1.47
CA PHE A 160 -5.66 -13.11 -0.13
C PHE A 160 -6.83 -12.19 0.13
N LYS A 161 -7.63 -12.53 1.13
CA LYS A 161 -8.77 -11.77 1.59
C LYS A 161 -8.59 -11.36 3.05
N VAL A 162 -9.16 -10.20 3.40
CA VAL A 162 -9.30 -9.72 4.77
C VAL A 162 -10.77 -9.41 5.01
N ASN A 163 -11.37 -10.04 6.02
CA ASN A 163 -12.78 -9.88 6.36
C ASN A 163 -12.98 -8.87 7.52
N THR A 164 -14.22 -8.78 8.02
CA THR A 164 -14.61 -7.90 9.14
C THR A 164 -13.78 -8.11 10.41
N THR A 165 -13.36 -9.35 10.67
CA THR A 165 -12.35 -9.69 11.68
C THR A 165 -10.99 -9.72 10.98
N PRO A 166 -10.07 -8.78 11.25
CA PRO A 166 -8.99 -8.39 10.35
C PRO A 166 -7.81 -9.40 10.36
N THR A 167 -8.10 -10.64 10.01
CA THR A 167 -7.16 -11.72 9.75
C THR A 167 -7.12 -11.93 8.25
N ALA A 168 -5.93 -11.99 7.69
CA ALA A 168 -5.74 -12.32 6.29
C ALA A 168 -5.76 -13.84 6.11
N GLY A 169 -6.44 -14.30 5.06
CA GLY A 169 -6.39 -15.68 4.60
C GLY A 169 -6.21 -15.73 3.09
N THR A 170 -5.45 -16.71 2.59
CA THR A 170 -5.36 -16.95 1.15
C THR A 170 -6.76 -17.15 0.56
N LEU A 171 -7.02 -16.57 -0.61
CA LEU A 171 -8.27 -16.78 -1.33
C LEU A 171 -8.35 -18.24 -1.75
N ASP A 172 -9.42 -18.95 -1.38
CA ASP A 172 -9.60 -20.33 -1.78
C ASP A 172 -9.99 -20.42 -3.25
N LEU A 173 -9.15 -21.06 -4.05
CA LEU A 173 -9.34 -21.29 -5.49
C LEU A 173 -9.23 -22.80 -5.80
N SER A 174 -9.44 -23.66 -4.80
CA SER A 174 -9.23 -25.10 -4.92
C SER A 174 -10.17 -25.79 -5.91
N ASP A 175 -11.35 -25.22 -6.17
CA ASP A 175 -12.30 -25.69 -7.20
C ASP A 175 -11.68 -25.72 -8.61
N LEU A 176 -10.62 -24.92 -8.86
CA LEU A 176 -9.90 -24.89 -10.14
C LEU A 176 -8.77 -25.92 -10.23
N GLY A 177 -8.50 -26.70 -9.17
CA GLY A 177 -7.47 -27.73 -9.16
C GLY A 177 -6.09 -27.20 -9.58
N SER A 178 -5.47 -27.82 -10.59
CA SER A 178 -4.16 -27.40 -11.13
C SER A 178 -4.20 -26.07 -11.88
N ASP A 179 -5.39 -25.65 -12.31
CA ASP A 179 -5.62 -24.40 -13.04
C ASP A 179 -5.88 -23.22 -12.09
N ALA A 180 -5.78 -23.42 -10.77
CA ALA A 180 -5.91 -22.37 -9.77
C ALA A 180 -4.84 -21.27 -9.95
N PRO A 181 -5.23 -19.99 -10.08
CA PRO A 181 -4.29 -18.88 -10.12
C PRO A 181 -3.41 -18.82 -8.87
N THR A 182 -2.10 -18.89 -9.07
CA THR A 182 -1.08 -18.69 -8.02
C THR A 182 -0.73 -17.21 -7.83
N LYS A 183 -0.98 -16.40 -8.86
CA LYS A 183 -0.80 -14.95 -8.89
C LYS A 183 -1.85 -14.31 -9.79
N VAL A 184 -2.17 -13.06 -9.51
CA VAL A 184 -3.12 -12.24 -10.26
C VAL A 184 -2.56 -10.81 -10.31
N LYS A 185 -2.54 -10.17 -11.48
CA LYS A 185 -2.05 -8.78 -11.57
C LYS A 185 -3.08 -7.76 -11.12
N THR A 186 -4.34 -7.94 -11.52
CA THR A 186 -5.43 -7.01 -11.26
C THR A 186 -6.77 -7.73 -11.13
N MET A 187 -7.75 -7.07 -10.52
CA MET A 187 -9.04 -7.66 -10.20
C MET A 187 -10.13 -6.58 -10.09
N ALA A 188 -11.39 -7.00 -10.20
CA ALA A 188 -12.57 -6.15 -10.02
C ALA A 188 -13.72 -6.95 -9.42
N TRP A 189 -14.62 -6.27 -8.71
CA TRP A 189 -15.91 -6.83 -8.33
C TRP A 189 -16.94 -6.25 -9.28
N PHE A 190 -17.54 -7.10 -10.13
CA PHE A 190 -18.42 -6.66 -11.21
C PHE A 190 -19.62 -7.59 -11.31
N GLN A 191 -20.83 -7.02 -11.28
CA GLN A 191 -22.09 -7.78 -11.44
C GLN A 191 -22.21 -8.99 -10.49
N ASN A 192 -21.73 -8.85 -9.24
CA ASN A 192 -21.64 -9.92 -8.24
C ASN A 192 -20.67 -11.06 -8.56
N HIS A 193 -19.67 -10.80 -9.42
CA HIS A 193 -18.57 -11.70 -9.70
C HIS A 193 -17.23 -11.07 -9.28
N LEU A 194 -16.35 -11.88 -8.71
CA LEU A 194 -14.95 -11.52 -8.50
C LEU A 194 -14.18 -11.86 -9.76
N ILE A 195 -13.77 -10.81 -10.49
CA ILE A 195 -13.00 -10.91 -11.72
C ILE A 195 -11.52 -10.92 -11.36
N LEU A 196 -10.79 -11.96 -11.77
CA LEU A 196 -9.33 -12.07 -11.67
C LEU A 196 -8.75 -11.95 -13.08
N ALA A 197 -7.76 -11.09 -13.29
CA ALA A 197 -7.15 -10.91 -14.61
C ALA A 197 -5.63 -10.96 -14.57
N ASN A 198 -5.05 -11.39 -15.70
CA ASN A 198 -3.61 -11.60 -15.86
C ASN A 198 -3.09 -12.53 -14.76
N THR A 199 -3.44 -13.81 -14.92
CA THR A 199 -3.25 -14.85 -13.92
C THR A 199 -1.99 -15.67 -14.21
N LYS A 200 -1.39 -16.24 -13.17
CA LYS A 200 -0.36 -17.28 -13.30
C LYS A 200 -0.92 -18.62 -12.87
N GLU A 201 -1.12 -19.53 -13.81
CA GLU A 201 -1.78 -20.82 -13.58
C GLU A 201 -0.83 -21.95 -13.94
N ASN A 202 -0.65 -22.92 -13.03
CA ASN A 202 0.32 -24.01 -13.22
C ASN A 202 1.72 -23.52 -13.66
N ASN A 203 2.19 -22.44 -13.04
CA ASN A 203 3.44 -21.72 -13.37
C ASN A 203 3.52 -21.08 -14.78
N VAL A 204 2.43 -21.10 -15.56
CA VAL A 204 2.35 -20.46 -16.88
C VAL A 204 1.64 -19.12 -16.74
N GLU A 205 2.28 -18.05 -17.25
CA GLU A 205 1.65 -16.73 -17.31
C GLU A 205 0.51 -16.74 -18.35
N LYS A 206 -0.65 -16.22 -17.94
CA LYS A 206 -1.86 -16.07 -18.76
C LYS A 206 -2.21 -14.57 -18.80
N PRO A 207 -1.41 -13.74 -19.48
CA PRO A 207 -1.47 -12.29 -19.38
C PRO A 207 -2.78 -11.68 -19.88
N THR A 208 -3.53 -12.43 -20.68
CA THR A 208 -4.75 -12.01 -21.39
C THR A 208 -6.00 -12.67 -20.82
N ARG A 209 -5.84 -13.48 -19.78
CA ARG A 209 -6.90 -14.27 -19.18
C ARG A 209 -7.67 -13.44 -18.18
N LEU A 210 -8.99 -13.56 -18.25
CA LEU A 210 -9.91 -13.24 -17.18
C LEU A 210 -10.52 -14.52 -16.64
N ARG A 211 -10.76 -14.56 -15.34
CA ARG A 211 -11.60 -15.52 -14.64
C ARG A 211 -12.64 -14.79 -13.83
N TRP A 212 -13.79 -15.41 -13.61
CA TRP A 212 -14.83 -14.86 -12.76
C TRP A 212 -15.36 -15.92 -11.81
N SER A 213 -15.68 -15.53 -10.58
CA SER A 213 -16.31 -16.46 -9.62
C SER A 213 -17.75 -16.78 -10.03
N ASN A 214 -18.40 -17.72 -9.37
CA ASN A 214 -19.85 -17.89 -9.43
C ASN A 214 -20.54 -16.69 -8.79
N ILE A 215 -21.75 -16.38 -9.29
CA ILE A 215 -22.54 -15.24 -8.83
C ILE A 215 -22.73 -15.23 -7.31
N GLY A 216 -22.44 -14.07 -6.70
CA GLY A 216 -22.61 -13.86 -5.26
C GLY A 216 -21.58 -14.58 -4.38
N THR A 217 -20.53 -15.15 -4.98
CA THR A 217 -19.43 -15.81 -4.27
C THR A 217 -18.09 -15.19 -4.66
N ILE A 218 -17.07 -15.39 -3.82
CA ILE A 218 -15.69 -14.93 -4.09
C ILE A 218 -14.70 -16.09 -4.27
N GLU A 219 -15.10 -17.33 -3.98
CA GLU A 219 -14.19 -18.50 -3.91
C GLU A 219 -14.68 -19.70 -4.71
N THR A 220 -15.94 -19.67 -5.18
CA THR A 220 -16.45 -20.74 -6.04
C THR A 220 -16.22 -20.35 -7.48
N TYR A 221 -15.56 -21.21 -8.23
CA TYR A 221 -15.25 -21.02 -9.65
C TYR A 221 -15.53 -22.33 -10.38
N THR A 222 -15.84 -22.25 -11.67
CA THR A 222 -15.79 -23.42 -12.54
C THR A 222 -14.64 -23.31 -13.54
N GLU A 223 -14.19 -24.44 -14.08
CA GLU A 223 -13.09 -24.45 -15.05
C GLU A 223 -13.40 -23.64 -16.32
N VAL A 224 -14.68 -23.51 -16.66
CA VAL A 224 -15.17 -22.80 -17.85
C VAL A 224 -15.39 -21.31 -17.63
N ASP A 225 -15.36 -20.82 -16.38
CA ASP A 225 -15.52 -19.42 -16.02
C ASP A 225 -14.24 -18.61 -16.30
N ARG A 226 -13.83 -18.61 -17.57
CA ARG A 226 -12.66 -17.89 -18.06
C ARG A 226 -12.83 -17.44 -19.50
N ASN A 227 -12.15 -16.35 -19.85
CA ASN A 227 -12.00 -15.92 -21.23
C ASN A 227 -10.57 -15.42 -21.45
N ASP A 228 -9.97 -15.78 -22.58
CA ASP A 228 -8.70 -15.25 -23.02
C ASP A 228 -8.94 -14.23 -24.14
N ILE A 229 -8.74 -12.94 -23.87
CA ILE A 229 -8.94 -11.86 -24.88
C ILE A 229 -7.90 -11.95 -26.02
N SER A 230 -6.83 -12.72 -25.82
CA SER A 230 -5.69 -12.85 -26.73
C SER A 230 -5.96 -13.43 -28.11
N GLU A 231 -7.11 -14.05 -28.38
CA GLU A 231 -7.38 -14.54 -29.75
C GLU A 231 -7.38 -13.42 -30.81
N LEU A 232 -7.36 -12.13 -30.41
CA LEU A 232 -7.38 -10.98 -31.31
C LEU A 232 -6.33 -9.87 -31.04
N GLY A 233 -5.29 -10.08 -30.20
CA GLY A 233 -4.34 -8.97 -29.93
C GLY A 233 -3.10 -9.17 -29.03
N GLY A 234 -2.84 -10.35 -28.45
CA GLY A 234 -1.51 -10.69 -27.90
C GLY A 234 -0.93 -9.85 -26.73
N GLN A 235 -1.72 -9.07 -25.98
CA GLN A 235 -1.20 -8.12 -24.97
C GLN A 235 -1.68 -8.37 -23.55
N GLU A 236 -0.89 -7.94 -22.57
CA GLU A 236 -1.22 -8.13 -21.15
C GLU A 236 -2.30 -7.17 -20.64
N ILE A 237 -3.16 -7.68 -19.76
CA ILE A 237 -4.15 -6.87 -19.03
C ILE A 237 -3.44 -6.15 -17.88
N ASN A 238 -3.62 -4.83 -17.80
CA ASN A 238 -2.98 -3.94 -16.83
C ASN A 238 -3.96 -3.39 -15.79
N ALA A 239 -5.21 -3.14 -16.17
CA ALA A 239 -6.22 -2.62 -15.26
C ALA A 239 -7.63 -3.05 -15.64
N LEU A 240 -8.49 -3.12 -14.62
CA LEU A 240 -9.93 -3.31 -14.74
C LEU A 240 -10.61 -2.11 -14.08
N VAL A 241 -11.57 -1.49 -14.76
CA VAL A 241 -12.30 -0.33 -14.23
C VAL A 241 -13.77 -0.50 -14.56
N GLU A 242 -14.61 -0.52 -13.53
CA GLU A 242 -16.06 -0.50 -13.70
C GLU A 242 -16.51 0.92 -14.06
N LEU A 243 -17.29 1.04 -15.13
CA LEU A 243 -17.90 2.29 -15.55
C LEU A 243 -19.33 2.02 -16.03
N TYR A 244 -20.29 2.50 -15.25
CA TYR A 244 -21.71 2.19 -15.42
C TYR A 244 -21.96 0.66 -15.40
N ASP A 245 -22.63 0.11 -16.41
CA ASP A 245 -23.00 -1.30 -16.48
C ASP A 245 -21.93 -2.18 -17.12
N ASP A 246 -20.77 -1.60 -17.48
CA ASP A 246 -19.71 -2.26 -18.21
C ASP A 246 -18.39 -2.25 -17.42
N LEU A 247 -17.60 -3.32 -17.57
CA LEU A 247 -16.23 -3.39 -17.08
C LEU A 247 -15.26 -3.12 -18.23
N PHE A 248 -14.47 -2.05 -18.10
CA PHE A 248 -13.42 -1.72 -19.05
C PHE A 248 -12.13 -2.44 -18.68
N ILE A 249 -11.51 -3.06 -19.68
CA ILE A 249 -10.31 -3.88 -19.57
C ILE A 249 -9.22 -3.17 -20.37
N PHE A 250 -8.22 -2.67 -19.66
CA PHE A 250 -7.08 -1.97 -20.26
C PHE A 250 -5.95 -2.95 -20.49
N LEU A 251 -5.66 -3.23 -21.76
CA LEU A 251 -4.46 -3.94 -22.19
C LEU A 251 -3.37 -2.92 -22.52
N THR A 252 -2.16 -3.38 -22.83
CA THR A 252 -1.03 -2.50 -23.20
C THR A 252 -1.38 -1.54 -24.34
N ASP A 253 -1.94 -2.05 -25.45
CA ASP A 253 -2.25 -1.23 -26.64
C ASP A 253 -3.72 -1.33 -27.08
N SER A 254 -4.62 -1.84 -26.25
CA SER A 254 -6.06 -1.87 -26.57
C SER A 254 -6.95 -1.71 -25.34
N VAL A 255 -8.18 -1.23 -25.57
CA VAL A 255 -9.23 -1.19 -24.54
C VAL A 255 -10.36 -2.09 -24.98
N TRP A 256 -10.73 -3.01 -24.09
CA TRP A 256 -11.87 -3.90 -24.25
C TRP A 256 -12.95 -3.58 -23.23
N LYS A 257 -14.15 -4.02 -23.54
CA LYS A 257 -15.33 -3.88 -22.70
C LYS A 257 -15.94 -5.23 -22.45
N MET A 258 -16.29 -5.50 -21.21
CA MET A 258 -16.98 -6.69 -20.75
C MET A 258 -18.37 -6.28 -20.25
N SER A 259 -19.40 -6.80 -20.90
CA SER A 259 -20.81 -6.55 -20.57
C SER A 259 -21.44 -7.83 -20.03
N PHE A 260 -22.22 -7.74 -18.95
CA PHE A 260 -23.01 -8.87 -18.48
C PHE A 260 -24.23 -9.09 -19.37
N VAL A 261 -24.38 -10.30 -19.91
CA VAL A 261 -25.48 -10.66 -20.82
C VAL A 261 -26.37 -11.77 -20.25
N GLY A 262 -25.85 -12.56 -19.30
CA GLY A 262 -26.57 -13.66 -18.65
C GLY A 262 -26.83 -14.86 -19.57
N GLY A 263 -27.32 -15.96 -18.97
CA GLY A 263 -27.53 -17.23 -19.69
C GLY A 263 -26.26 -18.08 -19.79
N ASP A 264 -26.12 -18.82 -20.89
CA ASP A 264 -24.99 -19.74 -21.11
C ASP A 264 -23.66 -19.01 -21.37
N GLU A 265 -23.72 -17.86 -22.04
CA GLU A 265 -22.60 -16.93 -22.16
C GLU A 265 -22.80 -15.85 -21.10
N GLN A 266 -22.09 -15.89 -19.98
CA GLN A 266 -22.33 -14.93 -18.89
C GLN A 266 -21.92 -13.50 -19.27
N PHE A 267 -20.83 -13.37 -20.00
CA PHE A 267 -20.20 -12.09 -20.35
C PHE A 267 -19.86 -12.01 -21.82
N LYS A 268 -20.13 -10.84 -22.41
CA LYS A 268 -19.75 -10.50 -23.78
C LYS A 268 -18.58 -9.53 -23.79
N PHE A 269 -17.55 -9.86 -24.56
CA PHE A 269 -16.36 -9.03 -24.72
C PHE A 269 -16.40 -8.28 -26.06
N THR A 270 -16.16 -6.98 -26.06
CA THR A 270 -16.13 -6.13 -27.25
C THR A 270 -14.92 -5.22 -27.23
N LYS A 271 -14.13 -5.20 -28.31
CA LYS A 271 -13.01 -4.27 -28.48
C LYS A 271 -13.57 -2.85 -28.66
N VAL A 272 -13.08 -1.89 -27.86
CA VAL A 272 -13.51 -0.49 -27.91
C VAL A 272 -12.49 0.35 -28.67
N LEU A 273 -11.21 0.18 -28.34
CA LEU A 273 -10.09 0.91 -28.94
C LEU A 273 -8.95 -0.06 -29.22
N ASP A 274 -8.18 0.24 -30.27
CA ASP A 274 -6.99 -0.49 -30.69
C ASP A 274 -5.85 0.50 -30.96
N ASN A 275 -4.61 0.02 -30.87
CA ASN A 275 -3.38 0.81 -31.05
C ASN A 275 -3.30 2.06 -30.14
N ILE A 276 -3.57 1.90 -28.85
CA ILE A 276 -3.37 2.96 -27.86
C ILE A 276 -1.97 2.86 -27.23
N GLY A 277 -0.98 3.55 -27.79
CA GLY A 277 0.40 3.52 -27.30
C GLY A 277 1.32 4.46 -28.06
#